data_AF-A0ABD0N074-F1
#
_entry.id   AF-A0ABD0N074-F1
#
_cell.length_a   1.000
_cell.length_b   1.000
_cell.length_c   1.000
_cell.angle_alpha   90.00
_cell.angle_beta   90.00
_cell.angle_gamma   90.00
#
_symmetry.space_group_name_H-M   'P 1'
#
loop_
_entity.id
_entity.type
_entity.pdbx_description
1 polymer ?
#
loop_
_entity_poly.entity_id
_entity_poly.type
_entity_poly.pdbx_seq_one_letter_code
_entity_poly.pdbx_strand_id
1 'polypeptide(L)'
;DSMSLLNTYGWSTVTFDGKTDSPVVPRTSSKSFHFEESDKRMVQELRQWAANQSWISNDLTVTLSSVQPGMYFDLTCQLLAKAVMDSRCILLKVWDGTKCQHPLLNVAVASDALEGESTVAKDRMNLTANVLVYDNHLEVARDLK
;
A
#
# COMPACT_ATOMS: atom_id res chain seq x y z
N ASP A 1 -22.75 -0.14 -24.11
CA ASP A 1 -22.92 1.09 -23.31
C ASP A 1 -21.76 1.29 -22.36
N SER A 2 -21.05 2.41 -22.48
CA SER A 2 -19.99 2.79 -21.55
C SER A 2 -20.54 3.79 -20.54
N MET A 3 -20.45 3.48 -19.25
CA MET A 3 -20.80 4.40 -18.17
C MET A 3 -19.54 5.13 -17.70
N SER A 4 -19.58 6.46 -17.64
CA SER A 4 -18.50 7.30 -17.11
C SER A 4 -19.00 8.10 -15.90
N LEU A 5 -18.25 8.05 -14.81
CA LEU A 5 -18.51 8.85 -13.60
C LEU A 5 -17.47 9.96 -13.51
N LEU A 6 -17.92 11.20 -13.29
CA LEU A 6 -17.08 12.38 -13.17
C LEU A 6 -17.32 13.03 -11.81
N ASN A 7 -16.26 13.56 -11.20
CA ASN A 7 -16.42 14.39 -10.02
C ASN A 7 -17.02 15.76 -10.39
N THR A 8 -17.70 16.37 -9.43
CA THR A 8 -18.32 17.69 -9.58
C THR A 8 -17.95 18.58 -8.40
N TYR A 9 -18.23 19.88 -8.52
CA TYR A 9 -18.05 20.80 -7.41
C TYR A 9 -18.88 20.34 -6.20
N GLY A 10 -18.25 20.23 -5.03
CA GLY A 10 -18.87 19.70 -3.82
C GLY A 10 -18.83 18.17 -3.70
N TRP A 11 -18.15 17.47 -4.60
CA TRP A 11 -17.94 16.02 -4.46
C TRP A 11 -17.21 15.71 -3.15
N SER A 12 -17.76 14.74 -2.43
CA SER A 12 -17.18 14.17 -1.22
C SER A 12 -17.31 12.64 -1.27
N THR A 13 -16.47 11.97 -0.50
CA THR A 13 -16.49 10.52 -0.42
C THR A 13 -16.24 10.08 1.01
N VAL A 14 -16.84 8.95 1.35
CA VAL A 14 -16.61 8.24 2.60
C VAL A 14 -16.33 6.79 2.23
N THR A 15 -15.23 6.24 2.75
CA THR A 15 -14.83 4.86 2.50
C THR A 15 -14.89 4.05 3.78
N PHE A 16 -15.19 2.76 3.65
CA PHE A 16 -15.35 1.83 4.76
C PHE A 16 -14.51 0.57 4.51
N ASP A 17 -14.24 -0.21 5.56
CA ASP A 17 -13.75 -1.58 5.37
C ASP A 17 -14.86 -2.40 4.68
N GLY A 18 -14.50 -3.19 3.67
CA GLY A 18 -15.42 -4.03 2.90
C GLY A 18 -15.69 -5.41 3.50
N LYS A 19 -14.97 -5.82 4.55
CA LYS A 19 -15.17 -7.12 5.20
C LYS A 19 -16.48 -7.16 5.99
N THR A 20 -17.18 -8.29 5.91
CA THR A 20 -18.35 -8.57 6.76
C THR A 20 -17.94 -8.50 8.23
N ASP A 21 -18.82 -7.99 9.08
CA ASP A 21 -18.61 -7.81 10.53
C ASP A 21 -17.50 -6.83 10.96
N SER A 22 -16.72 -6.26 10.03
CA SER A 22 -15.80 -5.16 10.37
C SER A 22 -16.56 -3.95 10.93
N PRO A 23 -15.97 -3.16 11.83
CA PRO A 23 -16.59 -1.92 12.31
C PRO A 23 -17.02 -0.99 11.16
N VAL A 24 -18.19 -0.34 11.30
CA VAL A 24 -18.62 0.69 10.35
C VAL A 24 -18.01 2.02 10.77
N VAL A 25 -16.75 2.23 10.37
CA VAL A 25 -16.01 3.46 10.67
C VAL A 25 -15.79 4.24 9.37
N PRO A 26 -16.41 5.43 9.22
CA PRO A 26 -16.25 6.25 8.03
C PRO A 26 -14.83 6.82 7.93
N ARG A 27 -14.20 6.69 6.76
CA ARG A 27 -12.90 7.30 6.44
C ARG A 27 -13.09 8.35 5.34
N THR A 28 -12.82 9.61 5.66
CA THR A 28 -12.99 10.75 4.75
C THR A 28 -12.00 11.87 5.08
N SER A 29 -11.68 12.70 4.07
CA SER A 29 -10.95 13.95 4.26
C SER A 29 -11.88 15.14 4.53
N SER A 30 -13.20 14.98 4.38
CA SER A 30 -14.18 16.03 4.64
C SER A 30 -14.30 16.31 6.13
N LYS A 31 -14.22 17.59 6.52
CA LYS A 31 -14.34 18.03 7.93
C LYS A 31 -15.71 17.70 8.54
N SER A 32 -16.74 17.73 7.73
CA SER A 32 -18.12 17.41 8.10
C SER A 32 -18.74 16.59 6.98
N PHE A 33 -19.52 15.59 7.35
CA PHE A 33 -20.26 14.75 6.43
C PHE A 33 -21.57 14.30 7.10
N HIS A 34 -22.55 13.96 6.28
CA HIS A 34 -23.80 13.39 6.75
C HIS A 34 -23.65 11.87 6.80
N PHE A 35 -24.03 11.25 7.92
CA PHE A 35 -24.00 9.80 8.08
C PHE A 35 -25.07 9.36 9.06
N GLU A 36 -26.06 8.63 8.57
CA GLU A 36 -27.22 8.19 9.33
C GLU A 36 -27.33 6.66 9.38
N GLU A 37 -28.34 6.16 10.09
CA GLU A 37 -28.56 4.70 10.23
C GLU A 37 -28.91 4.04 8.87
N SER A 38 -29.47 4.80 7.92
CA SER A 38 -29.70 4.34 6.54
C SER A 38 -28.39 4.04 5.82
N ASP A 39 -27.40 4.94 5.93
CA ASP A 39 -26.06 4.76 5.32
C ASP A 39 -25.33 3.57 5.94
N LYS A 40 -25.43 3.43 7.27
CA LYS A 40 -24.86 2.29 7.98
C LYS A 40 -25.45 0.96 7.50
N ARG A 41 -26.78 0.90 7.30
CA ARG A 41 -27.45 -0.27 6.72
C ARG A 41 -26.99 -0.54 5.31
N MET A 42 -26.86 0.49 4.47
CA MET A 42 -26.35 0.36 3.10
C MET A 42 -24.94 -0.23 3.07
N VAL A 43 -24.05 0.23 3.95
CA VAL A 43 -22.69 -0.34 4.07
C VAL A 43 -22.76 -1.83 4.42
N GLN A 44 -23.63 -2.23 5.36
CA GLN A 44 -23.79 -3.63 5.75
C GLN A 44 -24.34 -4.49 4.60
N GLU A 45 -25.35 -4.00 3.89
CA GLU A 45 -25.94 -4.67 2.73
C GLU A 45 -24.91 -4.85 1.60
N LEU A 46 -24.11 -3.81 1.31
CA LEU A 46 -23.05 -3.88 0.30
C LEU A 46 -21.94 -4.86 0.68
N ARG A 47 -21.55 -4.95 1.96
CA ARG A 47 -20.59 -5.95 2.44
C ARG A 47 -21.13 -7.37 2.25
N GLN A 48 -22.39 -7.59 2.59
CA GLN A 48 -23.02 -8.89 2.45
C GLN A 48 -23.19 -9.30 0.99
N TRP A 49 -23.53 -8.34 0.11
CA TRP A 49 -23.53 -8.55 -1.33
C TRP A 49 -22.12 -8.90 -1.85
N ALA A 50 -21.10 -8.14 -1.42
CA ALA A 50 -19.72 -8.32 -1.85
C ALA A 50 -19.13 -9.67 -1.40
N ALA A 51 -19.47 -10.15 -0.20
CA ALA A 51 -19.04 -11.46 0.30
C ALA A 51 -19.55 -12.63 -0.55
N ASN A 52 -20.64 -12.43 -1.30
CA ASN A 52 -21.17 -13.41 -2.24
C ASN A 52 -20.54 -13.31 -3.65
N GLN A 53 -19.65 -12.34 -3.89
CA GLN A 53 -18.97 -12.15 -5.16
C GLN A 53 -17.54 -12.71 -5.11
N SER A 54 -17.31 -13.82 -5.82
CA SER A 54 -16.00 -14.49 -5.86
C SER A 54 -14.85 -13.63 -6.39
N TRP A 55 -15.15 -12.60 -7.20
CA TRP A 55 -14.15 -11.74 -7.84
C TRP A 55 -13.77 -10.51 -7.00
N ILE A 56 -14.54 -10.16 -5.97
CA ILE A 56 -14.26 -8.99 -5.10
C ILE A 56 -13.20 -9.34 -4.04
N SER A 57 -13.00 -10.61 -3.73
CA SER A 57 -12.13 -11.09 -2.64
C SER A 57 -10.74 -11.55 -3.07
N ASN A 58 -10.09 -10.86 -4.00
CA ASN A 58 -8.65 -11.06 -4.21
C ASN A 58 -7.87 -10.08 -3.36
N ASP A 59 -7.63 -10.44 -2.10
CA ASP A 59 -6.59 -9.79 -1.30
C ASP A 59 -5.25 -10.09 -1.99
N LEU A 60 -4.74 -9.11 -2.76
CA LEU A 60 -3.45 -9.21 -3.45
C LEU A 60 -2.29 -8.93 -2.49
N THR A 61 -2.57 -8.73 -1.20
CA THR A 61 -1.54 -8.52 -0.19
C THR A 61 -0.76 -9.80 0.02
N VAL A 62 0.53 -9.76 -0.30
CA VAL A 62 1.44 -10.92 -0.16
C VAL A 62 2.63 -10.54 0.71
N THR A 63 3.02 -11.44 1.61
CA THR A 63 4.22 -11.27 2.44
C THR A 63 5.49 -11.58 1.64
N LEU A 64 6.61 -10.97 2.00
CA LEU A 64 7.92 -11.22 1.38
C LEU A 64 8.26 -12.71 1.37
N SER A 65 7.93 -13.46 2.44
CA SER A 65 8.16 -14.90 2.51
C SER A 65 7.36 -15.75 1.53
N SER A 66 6.28 -15.22 0.94
CA SER A 66 5.35 -15.95 0.08
C SER A 66 5.45 -15.52 -1.39
N VAL A 67 6.21 -14.47 -1.69
CA VAL A 67 6.42 -13.96 -3.06
C VAL A 67 6.95 -15.07 -3.98
N GLN A 68 6.43 -15.09 -5.21
CA GLN A 68 6.88 -15.95 -6.31
C GLN A 68 7.52 -15.10 -7.41
N PRO A 69 8.55 -15.60 -8.12
CA PRO A 69 9.15 -14.89 -9.24
C PRO A 69 8.14 -14.57 -10.35
N GLY A 70 8.17 -13.34 -10.87
CA GLY A 70 7.32 -12.91 -12.00
C GLY A 70 5.89 -12.51 -11.63
N MET A 71 5.53 -12.48 -10.34
CA MET A 71 4.21 -12.05 -9.90
C MET A 71 4.13 -10.54 -9.63
N TYR A 72 2.93 -9.99 -9.79
CA TYR A 72 2.54 -8.68 -9.26
C TYR A 72 1.71 -8.86 -8.00
N PHE A 73 1.90 -7.99 -7.01
CA PHE A 73 1.24 -8.08 -5.71
C PHE A 73 1.31 -6.74 -4.98
N ASP A 74 0.46 -6.62 -3.96
CA ASP A 74 0.50 -5.50 -3.03
C ASP A 74 1.32 -5.89 -1.81
N LEU A 75 2.22 -5.01 -1.39
CA LEU A 75 3.09 -5.25 -0.22
C LEU A 75 2.74 -4.25 0.89
N THR A 76 2.15 -4.76 1.97
CA THR A 76 2.08 -4.01 3.22
C THR A 76 3.40 -4.16 3.95
N CYS A 77 4.13 -3.06 4.14
CA CYS A 77 5.46 -3.05 4.73
C CYS A 77 5.74 -1.75 5.48
N GLN A 78 6.84 -1.73 6.22
CA GLN A 78 7.42 -0.53 6.81
C GLN A 78 8.62 -0.08 5.99
N LEU A 79 8.70 1.23 5.72
CA LEU A 79 9.88 1.88 5.15
C LEU A 79 10.96 2.01 6.22
N LEU A 80 12.17 1.56 5.91
CA LEU A 80 13.34 1.62 6.79
C LEU A 80 14.31 2.73 6.36
N ALA A 81 14.53 2.84 5.05
CA ALA A 81 15.40 3.85 4.47
C ALA A 81 15.06 4.10 3.01
N LYS A 82 15.46 5.25 2.49
CA LYS A 82 15.34 5.60 1.07
C LYS A 82 16.62 6.27 0.58
N ALA A 83 16.87 6.16 -0.73
CA ALA A 83 18.03 6.82 -1.34
C ALA A 83 17.73 7.18 -2.79
N VAL A 84 17.97 8.43 -3.17
CA VAL A 84 17.85 8.87 -4.56
C VAL A 84 19.05 8.33 -5.32
N MET A 85 18.80 7.51 -6.34
CA MET A 85 19.86 6.91 -7.15
C MET A 85 20.26 7.83 -8.29
N ASP A 86 19.27 8.33 -9.02
CA ASP A 86 19.43 9.28 -10.12
C ASP A 86 18.16 10.14 -10.29
N SER A 87 18.01 10.81 -11.43
CA SER A 87 16.85 11.66 -11.72
C SER A 87 15.54 10.89 -11.93
N ARG A 88 15.58 9.57 -12.12
CA ARG A 88 14.42 8.73 -12.47
C ARG A 88 14.24 7.50 -11.57
N CYS A 89 15.09 7.32 -10.57
CA CYS A 89 15.04 6.18 -9.67
C CYS A 89 15.30 6.59 -8.22
N ILE A 90 14.45 6.09 -7.32
CA ILE A 90 14.67 6.11 -5.88
C ILE A 90 14.58 4.67 -5.34
N LEU A 91 15.54 4.31 -4.50
CA LEU A 91 15.53 3.05 -3.76
C LEU A 91 14.72 3.24 -2.49
N LEU A 92 13.81 2.31 -2.22
CA LEU A 92 13.18 2.12 -0.92
C LEU A 92 13.65 0.80 -0.31
N LYS A 93 14.13 0.86 0.94
CA LYS A 93 14.42 -0.31 1.76
C LYS A 93 13.24 -0.55 2.68
N VAL A 94 12.58 -1.70 2.52
CA VAL A 94 11.34 -2.02 3.23
C VAL A 94 11.41 -3.39 3.88
N TRP A 95 10.55 -3.64 4.86
CA TRP A 95 10.36 -4.97 5.45
C TRP A 95 8.93 -5.16 5.93
N ASP A 96 8.47 -6.40 5.98
CA ASP A 96 7.17 -6.80 6.55
C ASP A 96 7.34 -7.73 7.77
N GLY A 97 8.58 -7.92 8.24
CA GLY A 97 8.94 -8.84 9.31
C GLY A 97 9.20 -10.28 8.84
N THR A 98 9.03 -10.59 7.56
CA THR A 98 9.26 -11.93 6.99
C THR A 98 10.45 -11.94 6.03
N LYS A 99 11.09 -13.10 5.90
CA LYS A 99 12.24 -13.30 5.00
C LYS A 99 11.77 -13.76 3.63
N CYS A 100 12.16 -13.03 2.57
CA CYS A 100 12.01 -13.52 1.20
C CYS A 100 12.83 -14.81 0.99
N GLN A 101 12.20 -15.83 0.41
CA GLN A 101 12.84 -17.12 0.12
C GLN A 101 13.69 -17.07 -1.16
N HIS A 102 13.54 -16.02 -1.96
CA HIS A 102 14.27 -15.83 -3.21
C HIS A 102 15.41 -14.83 -3.03
N PRO A 103 16.52 -14.97 -3.79
CA PRO A 103 17.59 -13.99 -3.77
C PRO A 103 17.07 -12.60 -4.16
N LEU A 104 17.39 -11.60 -3.35
CA LEU A 104 17.02 -10.22 -3.60
C LEU A 104 18.20 -9.47 -4.22
N LEU A 105 17.89 -8.49 -5.08
CA LEU A 105 18.89 -7.61 -5.67
C LEU A 105 19.58 -6.81 -4.55
N ASN A 106 20.90 -6.90 -4.47
CA ASN A 106 21.70 -6.03 -3.62
C ASN A 106 22.08 -4.77 -4.40
N VAL A 107 21.61 -3.61 -3.95
CA VAL A 107 21.88 -2.32 -4.58
C VAL A 107 22.94 -1.59 -3.77
N ALA A 108 24.09 -1.31 -4.40
CA ALA A 108 25.13 -0.51 -3.78
C ALA A 108 24.68 0.96 -3.72
N VAL A 109 24.63 1.52 -2.52
CA VAL A 109 24.21 2.90 -2.26
C VAL A 109 25.28 3.59 -1.43
N ALA A 110 25.68 4.79 -1.86
CA ALA A 110 26.61 5.61 -1.10
C ALA A 110 25.98 5.99 0.25
N SER A 111 26.74 5.87 1.34
CA SER A 111 26.21 6.03 2.71
C SER A 111 25.67 7.44 3.00
N ASP A 112 26.17 8.44 2.28
CA ASP A 112 25.73 9.84 2.33
C ASP A 112 24.40 10.10 1.61
N ALA A 113 24.01 9.22 0.68
CA ALA A 113 22.75 9.31 -0.06
C ALA A 113 21.59 8.58 0.62
N LEU A 114 21.85 7.82 1.70
CA LEU A 114 20.84 7.04 2.42
C LEU A 114 20.20 7.85 3.56
N GLU A 115 18.91 8.10 3.43
CA GLU A 115 18.07 8.71 4.47
C GLU A 115 17.30 7.61 5.21
N GLY A 116 17.39 7.58 6.54
CA GLY A 116 16.72 6.58 7.39
C GLY A 116 17.70 5.70 8.18
N GLU A 117 17.23 4.57 8.68
CA GLU A 117 18.02 3.69 9.54
C GLU A 117 19.11 2.99 8.71
N SER A 118 20.32 3.54 8.72
CA SER A 118 21.48 3.00 7.99
C SER A 118 22.04 1.72 8.63
N THR A 119 21.92 1.60 9.95
CA THR A 119 22.34 0.45 10.75
C THR A 119 21.16 -0.46 11.03
N VAL A 120 20.56 -1.02 9.98
CA VAL A 120 19.73 -2.21 10.13
C VAL A 120 20.62 -3.27 10.80
N ALA A 121 20.30 -3.67 12.03
CA ALA A 121 21.05 -4.72 12.74
C ALA A 121 21.30 -5.90 11.78
N LYS A 122 22.49 -6.53 11.84
CA LYS A 122 22.86 -7.62 10.91
C LYS A 122 21.76 -8.68 10.77
N ASP A 123 21.01 -8.90 11.85
CA ASP A 123 19.90 -9.85 11.95
C ASP A 123 18.64 -9.45 11.15
N ARG A 124 18.52 -8.18 10.75
CA ARG A 124 17.41 -7.65 9.94
C ARG A 124 17.77 -7.48 8.47
N MET A 125 19.07 -7.53 8.09
CA MET A 125 19.49 -7.41 6.69
C MET A 125 18.88 -8.48 5.78
N ASN A 126 18.60 -9.67 6.33
CA ASN A 126 17.97 -10.77 5.61
C ASN A 126 16.43 -10.68 5.56
N LEU A 127 15.82 -9.69 6.22
CA LEU A 127 14.37 -9.41 6.22
C LEU A 127 14.02 -8.21 5.34
N THR A 128 15.02 -7.47 4.86
CA THR A 128 14.82 -6.25 4.08
C THR A 128 14.78 -6.55 2.59
N ALA A 129 13.84 -5.92 1.89
CA ALA A 129 13.77 -5.89 0.44
C ALA A 129 14.14 -4.52 -0.12
N ASN A 130 14.84 -4.52 -1.25
CA ASN A 130 15.14 -3.33 -2.05
C ASN A 130 14.05 -3.18 -3.12
N VAL A 131 13.31 -2.08 -3.08
CA VAL A 131 12.28 -1.72 -4.06
C VAL A 131 12.77 -0.51 -4.85
N LEU A 132 12.92 -0.68 -6.16
CA LEU A 132 13.30 0.42 -7.06
C LEU A 132 12.04 1.05 -7.64
N VAL A 133 11.89 2.35 -7.42
CA VAL A 133 10.71 3.12 -7.80
C VAL A 133 11.09 4.12 -8.88
N TYR A 134 10.33 4.16 -9.97
CA TYR A 134 10.68 4.87 -11.20
C TYR A 134 9.69 5.96 -11.61
N ASP A 135 10.18 6.87 -12.45
CA ASP A 135 9.42 7.89 -13.18
C ASP A 135 8.46 8.72 -12.31
N ASN A 136 7.15 8.65 -12.57
CA ASN A 136 6.14 9.47 -11.90
C ASN A 136 5.96 9.11 -10.42
N HIS A 137 6.53 8.02 -9.94
CA HIS A 137 6.44 7.61 -8.54
C HIS A 137 7.52 8.27 -7.65
N LEU A 138 8.50 8.95 -8.24
CA LEU A 138 9.61 9.55 -7.50
C LEU A 138 9.17 10.63 -6.52
N GLU A 139 8.24 11.49 -6.94
CA GLU A 139 7.79 12.62 -6.13
C GLU A 139 7.19 12.13 -4.82
N VAL A 140 6.26 11.17 -4.89
CA VAL A 140 5.64 10.56 -3.72
C VAL A 140 6.66 9.81 -2.88
N ALA A 141 7.54 9.02 -3.50
CA ALA A 141 8.53 8.21 -2.78
C ALA A 141 9.58 9.07 -2.03
N ARG A 142 9.88 10.28 -2.51
CA ARG A 142 10.75 11.24 -1.81
C ARG A 142 10.13 11.76 -0.52
N ASP A 143 8.81 11.93 -0.49
CA ASP A 143 8.10 12.53 0.64
C ASP A 143 7.69 11.52 1.72
N LEU A 144 7.91 10.22 1.48
CA LEU A 144 7.67 9.17 2.48
C LEU A 144 8.55 9.36 3.71
N LYS A 145 7.96 9.17 4.89
CA LYS A 145 8.63 9.27 6.20
C LYS A 145 8.98 7.90 6.76
#